data_AF-A0AAW7XWD7-F1
#
_entry.id   AF-A0AAW7XWD7-F1
#
_cell.length_a   1.000
_cell.length_b   1.000
_cell.length_c   1.000
_cell.angle_alpha   90.00
_cell.angle_beta   90.00
_cell.angle_gamma   90.00
#
_symmetry.space_group_name_H-M   'P 1'
#
loop_
_entity.id
_entity.type
_entity.pdbx_description
1 polymer ?
#
loop_
_entity_poly.entity_id
_entity_poly.type
_entity_poly.pdbx_seq_one_letter_code
_entity_poly.pdbx_strand_id
1 'polypeptide(L)'
;MRILSVTIAVLPLMASFAHAGDPAVGENDFKKCKSCHAITVEDGTAIQNGGKTGPNLYGIIGRTAGSYEGFRYGAELVAAGGAGLI
;
A
#
# COMPACT_ATOMS: atom_id res chain seq x y z
N MET A 1 16.47 -55.02 -12.99
CA MET A 1 15.09 -54.65 -12.63
C MET A 1 15.22 -53.36 -11.84
N ARG A 2 15.14 -52.19 -12.48
CA ARG A 2 13.93 -51.35 -12.51
C ARG A 2 13.44 -51.16 -11.06
N ILE A 3 13.41 -49.98 -10.46
CA ILE A 3 12.88 -48.74 -10.99
C ILE A 3 13.56 -47.57 -10.28
N LEU A 4 14.08 -46.65 -11.08
CA LEU A 4 14.46 -45.28 -10.77
C LEU A 4 13.22 -44.54 -10.23
N SER A 5 13.22 -44.02 -9.00
CA SER A 5 12.16 -43.09 -8.54
C SER A 5 12.82 -41.84 -7.96
N VAL A 6 13.26 -41.03 -8.92
CA VAL A 6 13.59 -39.62 -8.77
C VAL A 6 12.39 -38.90 -8.14
N THR A 7 12.47 -38.60 -6.85
CA THR A 7 11.61 -37.59 -6.22
C THR A 7 12.33 -36.26 -6.32
N ILE A 8 12.34 -35.69 -7.53
CA ILE A 8 12.64 -34.26 -7.71
C ILE A 8 11.56 -33.51 -6.94
N ALA A 9 12.01 -32.72 -5.97
CA ALA A 9 11.21 -31.78 -5.21
C ALA A 9 10.53 -30.80 -6.20
N VAL A 10 9.24 -31.02 -6.45
CA VAL A 10 8.39 -30.03 -7.11
C VAL A 10 7.69 -29.25 -6.01
N LEU A 11 8.41 -28.28 -5.44
CA LEU A 11 7.78 -27.17 -4.75
C LEU A 11 7.33 -26.21 -5.88
N PRO A 12 6.03 -26.11 -6.23
CA PRO A 12 5.63 -25.12 -7.21
C PRO A 12 5.90 -23.76 -6.58
N LEU A 13 6.81 -23.04 -7.23
CA LEU A 13 7.04 -21.62 -7.11
C LEU A 13 5.68 -20.91 -7.06
N MET A 14 5.19 -20.59 -5.87
CA MET A 14 4.14 -19.60 -5.66
C MET A 14 4.75 -18.23 -6.00
N ALA A 15 5.08 -18.03 -7.27
CA ALA A 15 5.27 -16.70 -7.81
C ALA A 15 3.90 -16.03 -7.72
N SER A 16 3.67 -15.27 -6.65
CA SER A 16 2.67 -14.23 -6.67
C SER A 16 3.02 -13.32 -7.84
N PHE A 17 2.33 -13.49 -8.96
CA PHE A 17 2.35 -12.51 -10.03
C PHE A 17 1.71 -11.24 -9.47
N ALA A 18 2.52 -10.40 -8.84
CA ALA A 18 2.12 -9.05 -8.50
C ALA A 18 1.84 -8.35 -9.84
N HIS A 19 0.58 -8.31 -10.24
CA HIS A 19 0.17 -7.45 -11.34
C HIS A 19 0.33 -6.02 -10.85
N ALA A 20 1.35 -5.33 -11.35
CA ALA A 20 1.47 -3.90 -11.16
C ALA A 20 0.20 -3.24 -11.72
N GLY A 21 -0.44 -2.38 -10.92
CA GLY A 21 -1.55 -1.56 -11.38
C GLY A 21 -1.09 -0.53 -12.41
N ASP A 22 -2.01 -0.07 -13.27
CA ASP A 22 -1.77 1.03 -14.20
C ASP A 22 -1.86 2.38 -13.46
N PRO A 23 -0.77 3.17 -13.38
CA PRO A 23 -0.79 4.47 -12.71
C PRO A 23 -1.77 5.47 -13.33
N ALA A 24 -1.99 5.44 -14.65
CA ALA A 24 -2.91 6.37 -15.31
C ALA A 24 -4.37 6.08 -14.94
N VAL A 25 -4.73 4.81 -14.80
CA VAL A 25 -6.03 4.39 -14.25
C VAL A 25 -6.13 4.81 -12.79
N GLY A 26 -5.08 4.59 -11.99
CA GLY A 26 -5.03 4.98 -10.58
C GLY A 26 -5.20 6.49 -10.36
N GLU A 27 -4.58 7.32 -11.19
CA GLU A 27 -4.74 8.78 -11.16
C GLU A 27 -6.21 9.18 -11.36
N ASN A 28 -6.89 8.57 -12.34
CA ASN A 28 -8.31 8.82 -12.57
C ASN A 28 -9.18 8.33 -11.39
N ASP A 29 -8.86 7.16 -10.82
CA ASP A 29 -9.59 6.59 -9.69
C ASP A 29 -9.41 7.38 -8.39
N PHE A 30 -8.30 8.13 -8.24
CA PHE A 30 -8.06 8.98 -7.08
C PHE A 30 -9.15 10.05 -6.88
N LYS A 31 -9.97 10.33 -7.90
CA LYS A 31 -11.19 11.17 -7.78
C LYS A 31 -12.13 10.68 -6.68
N LYS A 32 -12.15 9.39 -6.38
CA LYS A 32 -12.94 8.79 -5.30
C LYS A 32 -12.33 9.04 -3.92
N CYS A 33 -11.00 9.20 -3.86
CA CYS A 33 -10.21 9.35 -2.64
C CYS A 33 -10.07 10.82 -2.23
N LYS A 34 -10.04 11.73 -3.21
CA LYS A 34 -9.71 13.14 -2.99
C LYS A 34 -10.70 13.91 -2.12
N SER A 35 -11.91 13.38 -1.92
CA SER A 35 -12.88 13.93 -0.97
C SER A 35 -12.33 13.96 0.46
N CYS A 36 -11.49 12.98 0.81
CA CYS A 36 -10.93 12.83 2.15
C CYS A 36 -9.42 13.06 2.20
N HIS A 37 -8.70 12.77 1.12
CA HIS A 37 -7.24 12.74 1.12
C HIS A 37 -6.62 13.67 0.08
N ALA A 38 -5.50 14.29 0.43
CA ALA A 38 -4.62 14.99 -0.50
C ALA A 38 -3.37 14.18 -0.85
N ILE A 39 -2.66 14.60 -1.90
CA ILE A 39 -1.29 14.20 -2.20
C ILE A 39 -0.46 15.48 -2.26
N THR A 40 0.22 15.80 -1.17
CA THR A 40 1.10 16.97 -1.03
C THR A 40 2.50 16.48 -0.72
N VAL A 41 3.50 16.95 -1.46
CA VAL A 41 4.90 16.61 -1.18
C VAL A 41 5.42 17.43 0.01
N GLU A 42 6.61 17.10 0.50
CA GLU A 42 7.17 17.66 1.74
C GLU A 42 7.32 19.19 1.73
N ASP A 43 7.55 19.80 0.57
CA ASP A 43 7.67 21.27 0.44
C ASP A 43 6.32 22.01 0.42
N GLY A 44 5.21 21.27 0.55
CA GLY A 44 3.85 21.81 0.52
C GLY A 44 3.22 21.88 -0.87
N THR A 45 3.92 21.47 -1.94
CA THR A 45 3.36 21.42 -3.28
C THR A 45 2.32 20.31 -3.40
N ALA A 46 1.08 20.68 -3.73
CA ALA A 46 0.01 19.72 -3.99
C ALA A 46 0.18 19.09 -5.38
N ILE A 47 0.48 17.79 -5.43
CA ILE A 47 0.31 16.96 -6.64
C ILE A 47 -1.17 16.77 -6.91
N GLN A 48 -1.94 16.52 -5.84
CA GLN A 48 -3.38 16.46 -5.93
C GLN A 48 -4.07 17.08 -4.72
N ASN A 49 -4.89 18.10 -5.01
CA ASN A 49 -5.70 18.76 -3.99
C ASN A 49 -6.78 17.80 -3.48
N GLY A 50 -7.04 17.84 -2.17
CA GLY A 50 -8.06 17.02 -1.56
C GLY A 50 -8.40 17.44 -0.13
N GLY A 51 -9.28 16.66 0.49
CA GLY A 51 -9.70 16.87 1.88
C GLY A 51 -8.59 16.63 2.89
N LYS A 52 -8.88 17.03 4.14
CA LYS A 52 -8.05 16.75 5.33
C LYS A 52 -8.77 15.84 6.33
N THR A 53 -9.83 15.16 5.89
CA THR A 53 -10.56 14.18 6.69
C THR A 53 -9.71 12.94 6.94
N GLY A 54 -8.89 12.56 5.95
CA GLY A 54 -7.86 11.54 6.05
C GLY A 54 -6.45 12.13 5.96
N PRO A 55 -5.41 11.34 6.28
CA PRO A 55 -4.01 11.77 6.18
C PRO A 55 -3.59 12.00 4.72
N ASN A 56 -2.47 12.71 4.53
CA ASN A 56 -1.81 12.82 3.24
C ASN A 56 -1.34 11.45 2.73
N LEU A 57 -1.57 11.17 1.45
CA LEU A 57 -1.22 9.89 0.84
C LEU A 57 0.11 9.90 0.08
N TYR A 58 0.80 11.05 0.03
CA TYR A 58 2.18 11.09 -0.46
C TYR A 58 3.07 10.17 0.38
N GLY A 59 3.87 9.32 -0.27
CA GLY A 59 4.78 8.38 0.42
C GLY A 59 4.08 7.28 1.24
N ILE A 60 2.83 6.90 0.90
CA ILE A 60 2.09 5.86 1.65
C ILE A 60 2.63 4.44 1.43
N ILE A 61 3.19 4.14 0.26
CA ILE A 61 3.64 2.78 -0.07
C ILE A 61 4.82 2.39 0.83
N GLY A 62 4.64 1.35 1.64
CA GLY A 62 5.63 0.87 2.60
C GLY A 62 5.69 1.68 3.90
N ARG A 63 4.79 2.65 4.11
CA ARG A 63 4.68 3.39 5.36
C ARG A 63 3.84 2.61 6.36
N THR A 64 4.32 2.50 7.60
CA THR A 64 3.57 1.89 8.70
C THR A 64 2.16 2.48 8.82
N ALA A 65 1.16 1.60 8.99
CA ALA A 65 -0.21 2.02 9.16
C ALA A 65 -0.36 2.93 10.39
N GLY A 66 -1.20 3.97 10.28
CA GLY A 66 -1.46 4.87 11.40
C GLY A 66 -0.29 5.76 11.83
N SER A 67 0.73 5.96 10.97
CA SER A 67 1.98 6.64 11.37
C SER A 67 2.24 8.00 10.70
N TYR A 68 1.32 8.55 9.90
CA TYR A 68 1.54 9.88 9.31
C TYR A 68 1.50 10.96 10.40
N GLU A 69 2.55 11.77 10.47
CA GLU A 69 2.70 12.78 11.51
C GLU A 69 1.56 13.82 11.46
N GLY A 70 1.12 14.27 12.63
CA GLY A 70 0.09 15.30 12.76
C GLY A 70 -1.34 14.86 12.43
N PHE A 71 -1.56 13.62 12.00
CA PHE A 71 -2.91 13.08 11.81
C PHE A 71 -3.37 12.25 13.01
N ARG A 72 -4.64 12.44 13.42
CA ARG A 72 -5.25 11.70 14.54
C ARG A 72 -5.89 10.42 14.04
N TYR A 73 -5.25 9.30 14.30
CA TYR A 73 -5.75 7.97 13.92
C TYR A 73 -6.64 7.34 14.99
N GLY A 74 -7.47 6.39 14.57
CA GLY A 74 -8.15 5.47 15.49
C GLY A 74 -7.18 4.51 16.14
N ALA A 75 -7.44 4.10 17.38
CA ALA A 75 -6.55 3.26 18.18
C ALA A 75 -6.19 1.94 17.48
N GLU A 76 -7.17 1.29 16.85
CA GLU A 76 -6.96 0.01 16.17
C GLU A 76 -5.96 0.09 15.00
N LEU A 77 -5.99 1.18 14.23
CA LEU A 77 -5.07 1.32 13.09
C LEU A 77 -3.63 1.58 13.57
N VAL A 78 -3.47 2.35 14.65
CA VAL A 78 -2.17 2.55 15.30
C VAL A 78 -1.64 1.23 15.86
N ALA A 79 -2.49 0.46 16.54
CA ALA A 79 -2.12 -0.85 17.07
C ALA A 79 -1.71 -1.82 15.95
N ALA A 80 -2.44 -1.85 14.84
CA ALA A 80 -2.10 -2.66 13.67
C ALA A 80 -0.73 -2.26 13.08
N GLY A 81 -0.45 -0.96 12.99
CA GLY A 81 0.88 -0.46 12.58
C GLY A 81 1.98 -0.91 13.53
N GLY A 82 1.77 -0.83 14.84
CA GLY A 82 2.69 -1.34 15.86
C GLY A 82 2.91 -2.87 15.78
N ALA A 83 1.92 -3.60 15.27
CA ALA A 83 2.02 -5.04 14.99
C ALA A 83 2.67 -5.36 13.63
N GLY A 84 3.11 -4.35 12.88
CA GLY A 84 3.86 -4.51 11.62
C GLY A 84 3.02 -4.33 10.35
N LEU A 85 1.79 -3.82 10.44
CA LEU A 85 1.02 -3.47 9.24
C LEU A 85 1.69 -2.29 8.50
N ILE A 86 1.99 -2.49 7.22
CA ILE A 86 2.53 -1.52 6.27
C ILE A 86 1.65 -1.44 5.02
#